data_AF-A0A7H1MAH6-F1
#
_entry.id   AF-A0A7H1MAH6-F1
#
_cell.length_a   1.000
_cell.length_b   1.000
_cell.length_c   1.000
_cell.angle_alpha   90.00
_cell.angle_beta   90.00
_cell.angle_gamma   90.00
#
_symmetry.space_group_name_H-M   'P 1'
#
loop_
_entity.id
_entity.type
_entity.pdbx_description
1 polymer ?
#
loop_
_entity_poly.entity_id
_entity_poly.type
_entity_poly.pdbx_seq_one_letter_code
_entity_poly.pdbx_strand_id
1 'polypeptide(L)'
;MGPRLPVIDETGCLPFGREDANLFFNVAAKRYGRGSMILTADLPFSRRAGAFANDTALTAAMSDRLLRHCHVVRISGESYRLKDKKKIGIAPVIKEIYPP
;
A
#
# COMPACT_ATOMS: atom_id res chain seq x y z
N MET A 1 14.09 5.31 20.60
CA MET A 1 13.83 3.87 20.42
C MET A 1 12.60 3.73 19.51
N GLY A 2 12.70 3.03 18.38
CA GLY A 2 11.60 2.91 17.41
C GLY A 2 10.80 1.60 17.57
N PRO A 3 9.64 1.47 16.89
CA PRO A 3 8.85 0.23 16.95
C PRO A 3 9.63 -0.97 16.42
N ARG A 4 9.38 -2.15 17.01
CA ARG A 4 9.98 -3.43 16.60
C ARG A 4 9.43 -3.96 15.28
N LEU A 5 8.13 -3.76 15.04
CA LEU A 5 7.42 -4.16 13.84
C LEU A 5 6.41 -3.07 13.47
N PRO A 6 6.78 -2.09 12.63
CA PRO A 6 5.82 -1.11 12.15
C PRO A 6 4.81 -1.76 11.20
N VAL A 7 3.54 -1.39 11.37
CA VAL A 7 2.43 -1.71 10.47
C VAL A 7 2.03 -0.41 9.79
N ILE A 8 2.08 -0.39 8.47
CA ILE A 8 1.80 0.79 7.66
C ILE A 8 0.59 0.45 6.79
N ASP A 9 -0.51 1.14 7.07
CA ASP A 9 -1.80 0.89 6.44
C ASP A 9 -1.96 1.73 5.16
N GLU A 10 -2.75 1.25 4.21
CA GLU A 10 -3.21 1.95 3.00
C GLU A 10 -2.09 2.51 2.10
N THR A 11 -0.96 1.81 2.00
CA THR A 11 0.19 2.28 1.21
C THR A 11 -0.09 2.33 -0.29
N GLY A 12 -0.15 3.56 -0.83
CA GLY A 12 -0.34 3.81 -2.26
C GLY A 12 -1.80 3.88 -2.72
N CYS A 13 -2.75 4.14 -1.81
CA CYS A 13 -4.12 4.53 -2.16
C CYS A 13 -4.20 5.99 -2.64
N LEU A 14 -3.34 6.87 -2.11
CA LEU A 14 -3.19 8.26 -2.53
C LEU A 14 -1.77 8.49 -3.07
N PRO A 15 -1.60 9.36 -4.09
CA PRO A 15 -0.27 9.78 -4.51
C PRO A 15 0.39 10.50 -3.33
N PHE A 16 1.51 9.95 -2.86
CA PHE A 16 2.32 10.63 -1.86
C PHE A 16 2.78 11.97 -2.42
N GLY A 17 2.67 13.04 -1.64
CA GLY A 17 3.48 14.23 -1.86
C GLY A 17 4.96 13.84 -1.83
N ARG A 18 5.82 14.62 -2.49
CA ARG A 18 7.26 14.31 -2.57
C ARG A 18 7.90 14.16 -1.20
N GLU A 19 7.49 14.98 -0.24
CA GLU A 19 7.97 14.92 1.14
C GLU A 19 7.55 13.64 1.86
N ASP A 20 6.28 13.27 1.77
CA ASP A 20 5.75 12.03 2.38
C ASP A 20 6.40 10.79 1.78
N ALA A 21 6.62 10.78 0.47
CA ALA A 21 7.30 9.70 -0.23
C ALA A 21 8.75 9.55 0.26
N ASN A 22 9.45 10.66 0.49
CA ASN A 22 10.81 10.67 1.02
C ASN A 22 10.86 10.21 2.50
N LEU A 23 9.89 10.62 3.32
CA LEU A 23 9.78 10.15 4.71
C LEU A 23 9.56 8.64 4.75
N PHE A 24 8.64 8.13 3.95
CA PHE A 24 8.39 6.69 3.83
C PHE A 24 9.62 5.95 3.30
N PHE A 25 10.34 6.51 2.32
CA PHE A 25 11.58 5.95 1.81
C PHE A 25 12.64 5.83 2.91
N ASN A 26 12.79 6.86 3.74
CA ASN A 26 13.72 6.85 4.86
C ASN A 26 13.38 5.75 5.89
N VAL A 27 12.09 5.50 6.14
CA VAL A 27 11.66 4.39 7.00
C VAL A 27 12.01 3.05 6.37
N ALA A 28 11.64 2.83 5.10
CA ALA A 28 11.94 1.60 4.37
C ALA A 28 13.45 1.33 4.29
N ALA A 29 14.26 2.35 3.98
CA ALA A 29 15.71 2.25 3.91
C ALA A 29 16.36 1.92 5.26
N LYS A 30 15.87 2.50 6.37
CA LYS A 30 16.38 2.19 7.72
C LYS A 30 16.00 0.79 8.22
N ARG A 31 14.95 0.19 7.66
CA ARG A 31 14.47 -1.16 8.02
C ARG A 31 15.02 -2.24 7.09
N TYR A 32 15.33 -1.90 5.85
CA TYR A 32 15.87 -2.81 4.86
C TYR A 32 17.08 -3.60 5.41
N GLY A 33 16.97 -4.93 5.45
CA GLY A 33 17.98 -5.84 5.98
C GLY A 33 18.22 -5.79 7.50
N ARG A 34 17.45 -4.97 8.25
CA ARG A 34 17.63 -4.74 9.70
C ARG A 34 16.40 -5.07 10.54
N GLY A 35 15.21 -5.09 9.95
CA GLY A 35 13.97 -5.45 10.66
C GLY A 35 12.76 -5.53 9.72
N SER A 36 11.78 -6.33 10.10
CA SER A 36 10.55 -6.54 9.31
C SER A 36 9.59 -5.35 9.39
N MET A 37 8.70 -5.27 8.40
CA MET A 37 7.61 -4.30 8.32
C MET A 37 6.38 -4.94 7.67
N ILE A 38 5.18 -4.54 8.10
CA ILE A 38 3.92 -4.96 7.47
C ILE A 38 3.34 -3.78 6.72
N LEU A 39 2.91 -4.03 5.49
CA LEU A 39 2.32 -3.06 4.58
C LEU A 39 0.97 -3.59 4.12
N THR A 40 -0.08 -2.78 4.20
CA THR A 40 -1.33 -3.03 3.50
C THR A 40 -1.44 -2.08 2.31
N ALA A 41 -2.12 -2.51 1.26
CA ALA A 41 -2.38 -1.71 0.08
C ALA A 41 -3.61 -2.25 -0.65
N ASP A 42 -4.43 -1.36 -1.18
CA ASP A 42 -5.60 -1.74 -1.99
C ASP A 42 -5.21 -2.11 -3.43
N LEU A 43 -4.03 -1.65 -3.89
CA LEU A 43 -3.53 -1.88 -5.24
C LEU A 43 -2.20 -2.65 -5.25
N PRO A 44 -2.02 -3.61 -6.19
CA PRO A 44 -0.77 -4.31 -6.34
C PRO A 44 0.37 -3.37 -6.75
N PHE A 45 1.62 -3.72 -6.42
CA PHE A 45 2.80 -2.91 -6.77
C PHE A 45 2.91 -2.58 -8.26
N SER A 46 2.51 -3.50 -9.16
CA SER A 46 2.52 -3.28 -10.61
C SER A 46 1.64 -2.12 -11.07
N ARG A 47 0.61 -1.76 -10.30
CA ARG A 47 -0.29 -0.64 -10.60
C ARG A 47 0.04 0.63 -9.79
N ARG A 48 1.12 0.62 -9.01
CA ARG A 48 1.55 1.73 -8.15
C ARG A 48 2.72 2.55 -8.72
N ALA A 49 2.93 2.51 -10.04
CA ALA A 49 4.03 3.23 -10.71
C ALA A 49 4.03 4.76 -10.46
N GLY A 50 2.87 5.36 -10.14
CA GLY A 50 2.75 6.78 -9.77
C GLY A 50 2.53 7.07 -8.28
N ALA A 51 2.50 6.04 -7.42
CA ALA A 51 2.14 6.21 -6.02
C ALA A 51 3.16 7.07 -5.25
N PHE A 52 4.44 7.03 -5.62
CA PHE A 52 5.49 7.80 -4.96
C PHE A 52 5.83 9.05 -5.78
N ALA A 53 5.06 10.13 -5.56
CA ALA A 53 5.30 11.46 -6.10
C ALA A 53 5.45 11.53 -7.64
N ASN A 54 4.88 10.59 -8.39
CA ASN A 54 5.09 10.42 -9.84
C ASN A 54 6.59 10.38 -10.24
N ASP A 55 7.47 9.97 -9.32
CA ASP A 55 8.91 9.87 -9.53
C ASP A 55 9.27 8.40 -9.77
N THR A 56 9.59 8.10 -11.03
CA THR A 56 9.93 6.74 -11.47
C THR A 56 11.18 6.20 -10.77
N ALA A 57 12.16 7.06 -10.49
CA ALA A 57 13.40 6.65 -9.82
C ALA A 57 13.14 6.32 -8.34
N LEU A 58 12.38 7.17 -7.65
CA LEU A 58 11.96 6.91 -6.26
C LEU A 58 11.10 5.65 -6.16
N THR A 59 10.17 5.48 -7.09
CA THR A 59 9.28 4.31 -7.15
C THR A 59 10.06 3.02 -7.37
N ALA A 60 11.01 3.01 -8.31
CA ALA A 60 11.88 1.86 -8.54
C ALA A 60 12.75 1.55 -7.31
N ALA A 61 13.38 2.56 -6.73
CA ALA A 61 14.22 2.42 -5.54
C ALA A 61 13.45 1.93 -4.31
N MET A 62 12.20 2.37 -4.14
CA MET A 62 11.31 1.88 -3.10
C MET A 62 10.93 0.43 -3.35
N SER A 63 10.47 0.11 -4.57
CA SER A 63 10.04 -1.23 -4.95
C SER A 63 11.16 -2.25 -4.77
N ASP A 64 12.39 -1.90 -5.15
CA ASP A 64 13.57 -2.73 -4.93
C ASP A 64 13.78 -3.09 -3.45
N ARG A 65 13.63 -2.13 -2.53
CA ARG A 65 13.79 -2.37 -1.09
C ARG A 65 12.65 -3.18 -0.51
N LEU A 66 11.41 -2.90 -0.94
CA LEU A 66 10.22 -3.56 -0.42
C LEU A 66 10.08 -4.99 -0.96
N LEU A 67 10.35 -5.21 -2.25
CA LEU A 67 10.04 -6.48 -2.90
C LEU A 67 11.13 -7.54 -2.78
N ARG A 68 12.39 -7.15 -2.57
CA ARG A 68 13.51 -8.09 -2.53
C ARG A 68 13.40 -9.13 -1.39
N HIS A 69 12.87 -8.73 -0.23
CA HIS A 69 12.67 -9.59 0.93
C HIS A 69 11.26 -9.46 1.49
N CYS A 70 10.24 -9.74 0.66
CA CYS A 70 8.85 -9.74 1.11
C CYS A 70 8.13 -11.05 0.86
N HIS A 71 7.07 -11.24 1.64
CA HIS A 71 6.01 -12.19 1.34
C HIS A 71 4.75 -11.41 0.98
N VAL A 72 4.26 -11.61 -0.24
CA VAL A 72 3.04 -10.95 -0.72
C VAL A 72 1.84 -11.85 -0.41
N VAL A 73 0.99 -11.39 0.51
CA VAL A 73 -0.30 -12.03 0.78
C VAL A 73 -1.37 -11.31 -0.03
N ARG A 74 -1.91 -11.99 -1.04
CA ARG A 74 -3.03 -11.45 -1.83
C ARG A 74 -4.33 -11.76 -1.13
N ILE A 75 -5.08 -10.73 -0.78
CA ILE A 75 -6.41 -10.85 -0.19
C ILE A 75 -7.43 -10.61 -1.30
N SER A 76 -8.36 -11.53 -1.46
CA SER A 76 -9.46 -11.46 -2.43
C SER A 76 -10.77 -11.86 -1.79
N GLY A 77 -11.86 -11.25 -2.22
CA GLY A 77 -13.20 -11.56 -1.73
C GLY A 77 -14.05 -10.30 -1.60
N GLU A 78 -15.31 -10.49 -1.22
CA GLU A 78 -16.20 -9.36 -0.97
C GLU A 78 -15.77 -8.56 0.26
N SER A 79 -15.95 -7.24 0.20
CA SER A 79 -15.69 -6.37 1.34
C SER A 79 -16.47 -6.86 2.56
N TYR A 80 -15.75 -7.12 3.65
CA TYR A 80 -16.36 -7.54 4.91
C TYR A 80 -17.36 -6.50 5.42
N ARG A 81 -17.10 -5.21 5.18
CA ARG A 81 -17.98 -4.08 5.54
C ARG A 81 -19.35 -4.15 4.86
N LEU A 82 -19.44 -4.82 3.71
CA LEU A 82 -20.69 -4.96 2.96
C LEU A 82 -21.51 -6.16 3.40
N LYS A 83 -20.94 -7.10 4.16
CA LYS A 83 -21.65 -8.32 4.61
C LYS A 83 -22.86 -7.98 5.46
N ASP A 84 -22.75 -7.01 6.36
CA ASP A 84 -23.89 -6.57 7.19
C ASP A 84 -24.84 -5.64 6.43
N LYS A 85 -24.35 -4.89 5.43
CA LYS A 85 -25.20 -4.04 4.56
C LYS A 85 -26.12 -4.85 3.65
N LYS A 86 -25.66 -6.01 3.18
CA LYS A 86 -26.50 -6.97 2.43
C LYS A 86 -27.64 -7.52 3.29
N LYS A 87 -27.44 -7.73 4.60
CA LYS A 87 -28.50 -8.21 5.51
C LYS A 87 -29.64 -7.21 5.69
N ILE A 88 -29.37 -5.91 5.52
CA ILE A 88 -30.36 -4.83 5.62
C ILE A 88 -30.87 -4.35 4.24
N GLY A 89 -30.62 -5.11 3.16
CA GLY A 89 -31.15 -4.83 1.82
C GLY A 89 -30.46 -3.69 1.05
N ILE A 90 -29.32 -3.17 1.54
CA ILE A 90 -28.56 -2.14 0.85
C ILE A 90 -27.59 -2.83 -0.12
N ALA A 91 -27.92 -2.81 -1.41
CA ALA A 91 -27.01 -3.25 -2.46
C ALA A 91 -25.81 -2.29 -2.55
N PRO A 92 -24.57 -2.78 -2.59
CA PRO A 92 -23.41 -1.91 -2.74
C PRO A 92 -23.40 -1.27 -4.13
N VAL A 93 -23.38 0.07 -4.17
CA VAL A 93 -23.03 0.81 -5.39
C VAL A 93 -21.54 0.64 -5.60
N ILE A 94 -21.15 -0.27 -6.50
CA ILE A 94 -19.79 -0.33 -7.01
C ILE A 94 -19.63 0.87 -7.94
N LYS A 95 -19.14 1.99 -7.40
CA LYS A 95 -18.57 3.03 -8.27
C LYS A 95 -17.28 2.46 -8.82
N GLU A 96 -17.17 2.33 -10.14
CA GLU A 96 -15.87 2.25 -10.80
C GLU A 96 -15.12 3.55 -10.49
N ILE A 97 -14.37 3.52 -9.41
CA ILE A 97 -13.37 4.53 -9.13
C ILE A 97 -12.20 4.09 -10.01
N TYR A 98 -11.89 4.89 -11.03
CA TYR A 98 -10.88 4.72 -12.09
C TYR A 98 -11.36 4.07 -13.41
N PRO A 99 -11.74 4.88 -14.42
CA PRO A 99 -11.78 4.43 -15.82
C PRO A 99 -10.36 4.09 -16.33
N PRO A 100 -10.25 3.35 -17.45
CA PRO A 100 -8.98 2.84 -17.99
C PRO A 100 -7.93 3.92 -18.29
#